data_AF-A0A9P4QAG0-F1
#
_entry.id   AF-A0A9P4QAG0-F1
#
_cell.length_a   1.000
_cell.length_b   1.000
_cell.length_c   1.000
_cell.angle_alpha   90.00
_cell.angle_beta   90.00
_cell.angle_gamma   90.00
#
_symmetry.space_group_name_H-M   'P 1'
#
loop_
_entity.id
_entity.type
_entity.pdbx_description
1 polymer ?
#
loop_
_entity_poly.entity_id
_entity_poly.type
_entity_poly.pdbx_seq_one_letter_code
_entity_poly.pdbx_strand_id
1 'polypeptide(L)'
;MADVTMSDVAAAGVDTDTTADEILLAATNHDLESLKKLLKTGNANVQDAETGFTPLHAAIASCAPDEDLDEDMEANGESDAVHSNALEEEAALETLKLLFENGAIWNELDLNDDTPGCLAHRLGLTKLYEAVVAAGVRAELLFNRMDDFELLVDESDEEEGEETKAEEAVEIHQHEPTAEQADSSVPAIGVTTTEGEDAAPDESTGPVKLKNPNVVSADYLTSELTYTNDGKLLDEDKNAIMMDWETEIMGRSVEALCQRPGLRTMNVGHGMGIVDGKFLDKNPAMHHIVEAHPAVIQRLKETGWYSKPNVTVHEGKWQDVFPKLIAEGLTLDAIYYDTYAETYKDLKEFFAEYVIALLDQNGRFGFYHGLGADRQVCYDVYTQIVEMDLMDAGMDTEWQVLGVPDLDGEGQWKGIRRKYWDVDMYRLPTCQFLSAKQAS
;
A
#
# COMPACT_ATOMS: atom_id res chain seq x y z
N MET A 1 -50.45 -9.60 -54.16
CA MET A 1 -49.94 -8.31 -53.65
C MET A 1 -50.02 -8.36 -52.14
N ALA A 2 -48.91 -8.72 -51.51
CA ALA A 2 -48.68 -8.47 -50.09
C ALA A 2 -47.26 -7.92 -50.05
N ASP A 3 -47.19 -6.64 -49.69
CA ASP A 3 -46.03 -5.77 -49.71
C ASP A 3 -45.11 -6.16 -48.55
N VAL A 4 -43.86 -6.50 -48.82
CA VAL A 4 -42.84 -6.71 -47.80
C VAL A 4 -42.10 -5.38 -47.68
N THR A 5 -42.53 -4.56 -46.72
CA THR A 5 -41.84 -3.33 -46.38
C THR A 5 -40.53 -3.67 -45.70
N MET A 6 -39.43 -3.51 -46.45
CA MET A 6 -38.08 -3.36 -45.91
C MET A 6 -38.00 -2.04 -45.14
N SER A 7 -38.23 -2.08 -43.83
CA SER A 7 -37.81 -1.03 -42.92
C SER A 7 -37.87 -1.58 -41.51
N ASP A 8 -36.78 -2.20 -41.06
CA ASP A 8 -36.41 -2.33 -39.64
C ASP A 8 -35.05 -3.03 -39.59
N VAL A 9 -34.03 -2.39 -40.19
CA VAL A 9 -32.66 -2.57 -39.72
C VAL A 9 -32.46 -1.42 -38.75
N ALA A 10 -32.60 -1.72 -37.46
CA ALA A 10 -32.27 -0.79 -36.40
C ALA A 10 -30.83 -0.33 -36.62
N ALA A 11 -30.65 0.94 -36.96
CA ALA A 11 -29.36 1.59 -36.89
C ALA A 11 -28.96 1.57 -35.41
N ALA A 12 -28.11 0.61 -35.04
CA ALA A 12 -27.29 0.76 -33.86
C ALA A 12 -26.54 2.08 -34.05
N GLY A 13 -26.82 3.06 -33.19
CA GLY A 13 -26.13 4.34 -33.23
C GLY A 13 -24.64 4.06 -33.13
N VAL A 14 -23.89 4.41 -34.18
CA VAL A 14 -22.44 4.45 -34.12
C VAL A 14 -22.12 5.52 -33.09
N ASP A 15 -21.44 5.15 -32.02
CA ASP A 15 -20.85 6.13 -31.12
C ASP A 15 -19.82 6.92 -31.93
N THR A 16 -20.08 8.22 -32.09
CA THR A 16 -19.22 9.13 -32.87
C THR A 16 -18.32 9.95 -31.98
N ASP A 17 -18.36 9.76 -30.66
CA ASP A 17 -17.47 10.46 -29.75
C ASP A 17 -16.10 9.77 -29.74
N THR A 18 -15.17 10.31 -30.53
CA THR A 18 -13.79 9.83 -30.64
C THR A 18 -12.87 10.47 -29.61
N THR A 19 -13.39 11.25 -28.65
CA THR A 19 -12.57 12.02 -27.71
C THR A 19 -11.64 11.13 -26.88
N ALA A 20 -12.11 9.94 -26.45
CA ALA A 20 -11.29 9.00 -25.70
C ALA A 20 -10.10 8.48 -26.53
N ASP A 21 -10.37 8.02 -27.75
CA ASP A 21 -9.35 7.55 -28.70
C ASP A 21 -8.35 8.66 -29.05
N GLU A 22 -8.83 9.90 -29.22
CA GLU A 22 -7.98 11.06 -29.50
C GLU A 22 -7.07 11.41 -28.32
N ILE A 23 -7.55 11.30 -27.07
CA ILE A 23 -6.73 11.50 -25.87
C ILE A 23 -5.65 10.44 -25.77
N LEU A 24 -6.02 9.16 -25.94
CA LEU A 24 -5.07 8.05 -25.93
C LEU A 24 -4.01 8.22 -27.01
N LEU A 25 -4.42 8.54 -28.24
CA LEU A 25 -3.50 8.77 -29.36
C LEU A 25 -2.58 9.98 -29.11
N ALA A 26 -3.10 11.08 -28.54
CA ALA A 26 -2.28 12.24 -28.20
C ALA A 26 -1.26 11.90 -27.09
N ALA A 27 -1.64 11.08 -26.12
CA ALA A 27 -0.74 10.61 -25.06
C ALA A 27 0.35 9.68 -25.61
N THR A 28 0.00 8.70 -26.46
CA THR A 28 0.96 7.80 -27.13
C THR A 28 2.02 8.57 -27.91
N ASN A 29 1.61 9.63 -28.63
CA ASN A 29 2.51 10.44 -29.45
C ASN A 29 3.21 11.57 -28.67
N HIS A 30 2.99 11.67 -27.35
CA HIS A 30 3.47 12.77 -26.49
C HIS A 30 3.10 14.18 -27.04
N ASP A 31 1.95 14.30 -27.70
CA ASP A 31 1.46 15.57 -28.28
C ASP A 31 0.78 16.42 -27.20
N LEU A 32 1.61 17.15 -26.45
CA LEU A 32 1.16 18.05 -25.38
C LEU A 32 0.19 19.13 -25.87
N GLU A 33 0.26 19.59 -27.12
CA GLU A 33 -0.61 20.65 -27.61
C GLU A 33 -2.04 20.13 -27.81
N SER A 34 -2.17 18.96 -28.46
CA SER A 34 -3.45 18.29 -28.65
C SER A 34 -4.01 17.83 -27.31
N LEU A 35 -3.19 17.20 -26.47
CA LEU A 35 -3.61 16.69 -25.17
C LEU A 35 -4.14 17.83 -24.26
N LYS A 36 -3.49 18.99 -24.22
CA LYS A 36 -3.99 20.19 -23.50
C LYS A 36 -5.35 20.70 -24.00
N LYS A 37 -5.69 20.49 -25.27
CA LYS A 37 -6.99 20.91 -25.82
C LYS A 37 -8.06 19.88 -25.47
N LEU A 38 -7.74 18.60 -25.63
CA LEU A 38 -8.66 17.49 -25.39
C LEU A 38 -9.05 17.39 -23.90
N LEU A 39 -8.10 17.54 -22.98
CA LEU A 39 -8.33 17.45 -21.53
C LEU A 39 -9.18 18.59 -20.95
N LYS A 40 -9.49 19.65 -21.72
CA LYS A 40 -10.41 20.71 -21.24
C LYS A 40 -11.85 20.23 -21.12
N THR A 41 -12.22 19.22 -21.89
CA THR A 41 -13.58 18.66 -21.93
C THR A 41 -13.60 17.15 -21.80
N GLY A 42 -12.48 16.48 -22.03
CA GLY A 42 -12.32 15.05 -21.86
C GLY A 42 -11.79 14.65 -20.48
N ASN A 43 -11.63 13.34 -20.28
CA ASN A 43 -11.20 12.74 -19.02
C ASN A 43 -9.77 12.18 -19.16
N ALA A 44 -8.89 12.49 -18.21
CA ALA A 44 -7.52 11.96 -18.19
C ALA A 44 -7.44 10.46 -17.84
N ASN A 45 -8.56 9.85 -17.44
CA ASN A 45 -8.69 8.45 -17.03
C ASN A 45 -9.56 7.63 -18.00
N VAL A 46 -9.67 8.04 -19.26
CA VAL A 46 -10.25 7.16 -20.29
C VAL A 46 -9.44 5.87 -20.39
N GLN A 47 -10.07 4.76 -20.75
CA GLN A 47 -9.40 3.49 -20.95
C GLN A 47 -9.64 2.97 -22.36
N ASP A 48 -8.56 2.47 -22.97
CA ASP A 48 -8.64 1.70 -24.20
C ASP A 48 -9.44 0.41 -23.94
N ALA A 49 -10.41 0.10 -24.81
CA ALA A 49 -11.33 -1.00 -24.58
C ALA A 49 -10.69 -2.40 -24.75
N GLU A 50 -9.56 -2.50 -25.47
CA GLU A 50 -8.90 -3.76 -25.76
C GLU A 50 -7.77 -4.08 -24.77
N THR A 51 -7.12 -3.06 -24.24
CA THR A 51 -5.95 -3.19 -23.36
C THR A 51 -6.21 -2.73 -21.93
N GLY A 52 -7.20 -1.88 -21.70
CA GLY A 52 -7.40 -1.17 -20.42
C GLY A 52 -6.42 -0.01 -20.21
N PHE A 53 -5.59 0.31 -21.20
CA PHE A 53 -4.60 1.38 -21.06
C PHE A 53 -5.27 2.72 -20.83
N THR A 54 -4.84 3.38 -19.76
CA THR A 54 -5.06 4.81 -19.57
C THR A 54 -4.09 5.65 -20.41
N PRO A 55 -4.30 6.96 -20.57
CA PRO A 55 -3.32 7.85 -21.19
C PRO A 55 -1.92 7.77 -20.55
N LEU A 56 -1.83 7.48 -19.24
CA LEU A 56 -0.55 7.24 -18.57
C LEU A 56 0.13 5.97 -19.08
N HIS A 57 -0.60 4.85 -19.17
CA HIS A 57 -0.08 3.61 -19.76
C HIS A 57 0.36 3.83 -21.20
N ALA A 58 -0.48 4.47 -22.02
CA ALA A 58 -0.20 4.71 -23.42
C ALA A 58 1.07 5.56 -23.65
N ALA A 59 1.28 6.60 -22.85
CA ALA A 59 2.47 7.44 -22.91
C ALA A 59 3.76 6.72 -22.47
N ILE A 60 3.66 5.76 -21.54
CA ILE A 60 4.79 4.95 -21.06
C ILE A 60 5.09 3.82 -22.05
N ALA A 61 4.05 3.14 -22.54
CA ALA A 61 4.15 2.03 -23.48
C ALA A 61 4.84 2.45 -24.79
N SER A 62 4.63 3.68 -25.25
CA SER A 62 5.27 4.19 -26.47
C SER A 62 6.77 4.42 -26.34
N CYS A 63 7.34 4.32 -25.12
CA CYS A 63 8.77 4.34 -24.87
C CYS A 63 9.40 2.94 -24.78
N ALA A 64 8.64 1.87 -25.05
CA ALA A 64 9.19 0.52 -25.06
C ALA A 64 10.28 0.40 -26.15
N PRO A 65 11.41 -0.26 -25.86
CA PRO A 65 12.44 -0.47 -26.87
C PRO A 65 11.91 -1.35 -28.01
N ASP A 66 12.18 -0.97 -29.25
CA ASP A 66 11.85 -1.79 -30.43
C ASP A 66 12.67 -3.10 -30.41
N GLU A 67 12.03 -4.23 -30.07
CA GLU A 67 12.67 -5.56 -30.08
C GLU A 67 13.19 -5.96 -31.48
N ASP A 68 12.68 -5.34 -32.55
CA ASP A 68 13.02 -5.63 -33.94
C ASP A 68 14.29 -4.90 -34.46
N LEU A 69 14.91 -4.01 -33.69
CA LEU A 69 16.11 -3.26 -34.13
C LEU A 69 17.44 -3.87 -33.68
N ASP A 70 17.42 -4.85 -32.77
CA ASP A 70 18.63 -5.45 -32.19
C ASP A 70 19.28 -6.54 -33.07
N GLU A 71 18.59 -7.07 -34.10
CA GLU A 71 19.19 -8.10 -34.97
C GLU A 71 20.07 -7.53 -36.11
N ASP A 72 20.00 -6.23 -36.43
CA ASP A 72 20.66 -5.65 -37.62
C ASP A 72 21.69 -4.54 -37.36
N MET A 73 21.97 -4.16 -36.10
CA MET A 73 22.82 -3.00 -35.75
C MET A 73 24.16 -3.35 -35.06
N GLU A 74 24.87 -4.41 -35.51
CA GLU A 74 26.32 -4.49 -35.30
C GLU A 74 27.07 -3.54 -36.28
N ALA A 75 26.98 -2.22 -36.10
CA ALA A 75 28.04 -1.26 -36.50
C ALA A 75 27.72 0.21 -36.15
N ASN A 76 28.45 0.76 -35.17
CA ASN A 76 28.74 2.19 -34.97
C ASN A 76 27.58 3.14 -34.59
N GLY A 77 26.91 2.94 -33.43
CA GLY A 77 25.88 3.88 -32.99
C GLY A 77 25.51 3.91 -31.50
N GLU A 78 26.32 3.36 -30.59
CA GLU A 78 25.98 3.23 -29.16
C GLU A 78 25.66 4.57 -28.45
N SER A 79 26.06 5.72 -29.03
CA SER A 79 25.72 7.05 -28.48
C SER A 79 24.43 7.68 -29.04
N ASP A 80 23.94 7.26 -30.21
CA ASP A 80 22.80 7.91 -30.89
C ASP A 80 21.45 7.31 -30.45
N ALA A 81 21.41 5.98 -30.26
CA ALA A 81 20.23 5.27 -29.74
C ALA A 81 19.93 5.59 -28.25
N VAL A 82 20.98 5.78 -27.44
CA VAL A 82 20.82 6.21 -26.04
C VAL A 82 20.28 7.65 -25.97
N HIS A 83 20.62 8.49 -26.94
CA HIS A 83 20.10 9.85 -27.02
C HIS A 83 18.65 9.92 -27.52
N SER A 84 18.22 9.06 -28.44
CA SER A 84 16.81 9.01 -28.90
C SER A 84 15.86 8.53 -27.80
N ASN A 85 16.19 7.43 -27.12
CA ASN A 85 15.33 6.89 -26.06
C ASN A 85 15.24 7.86 -24.87
N ALA A 86 16.32 8.58 -24.56
CA ALA A 86 16.29 9.61 -23.52
C ALA A 86 15.46 10.85 -23.91
N LEU A 87 15.34 11.17 -25.20
CA LEU A 87 14.47 12.25 -25.69
C LEU A 87 13.00 11.83 -25.66
N GLU A 88 12.70 10.57 -25.97
CA GLU A 88 11.35 10.00 -25.88
C GLU A 88 10.90 9.88 -24.43
N GLU A 89 11.77 9.43 -23.52
CA GLU A 89 11.45 9.39 -22.08
C GLU A 89 11.19 10.80 -21.51
N GLU A 90 11.90 11.84 -21.98
CA GLU A 90 11.66 13.21 -21.52
C GLU A 90 10.32 13.77 -22.04
N ALA A 91 9.94 13.44 -23.27
CA ALA A 91 8.63 13.81 -23.83
C ALA A 91 7.48 13.08 -23.11
N ALA A 92 7.65 11.80 -22.80
CA ALA A 92 6.73 11.02 -21.98
C ALA A 92 6.60 11.61 -20.57
N LEU A 93 7.70 12.05 -19.96
CA LEU A 93 7.70 12.65 -18.63
C LEU A 93 6.86 13.93 -18.58
N GLU A 94 7.00 14.82 -19.57
CA GLU A 94 6.15 16.02 -19.68
C GLU A 94 4.68 15.68 -19.93
N THR A 95 4.42 14.59 -20.66
CA THR A 95 3.06 14.06 -20.89
C THR A 95 2.45 13.57 -19.58
N LEU A 96 3.19 12.78 -18.79
CA LEU A 96 2.78 12.31 -17.47
C LEU A 96 2.45 13.47 -16.53
N LYS A 97 3.32 14.48 -16.46
CA LYS A 97 3.08 15.68 -15.62
C LYS A 97 1.76 16.36 -15.99
N LEU A 98 1.51 16.59 -17.28
CA LEU A 98 0.26 17.17 -17.75
C LEU A 98 -0.95 16.31 -17.39
N LEU A 99 -0.86 14.99 -17.55
CA LEU A 99 -1.94 14.07 -17.19
C LEU A 99 -2.25 14.12 -15.69
N PHE A 100 -1.23 14.09 -14.82
CA PHE A 100 -1.42 14.23 -13.38
C PHE A 100 -2.01 15.59 -12.98
N GLU A 101 -1.59 16.68 -13.62
CA GLU A 101 -2.19 18.01 -13.43
C GLU A 101 -3.69 18.06 -13.80
N ASN A 102 -4.15 17.12 -14.63
CA ASN A 102 -5.55 16.98 -15.05
C ASN A 102 -6.25 15.77 -14.40
N GLY A 103 -5.74 15.27 -13.28
CA GLY A 103 -6.41 14.28 -12.45
C GLY A 103 -6.25 12.82 -12.91
N ALA A 104 -5.20 12.51 -13.68
CA ALA A 104 -4.89 11.12 -14.02
C ALA A 104 -4.54 10.30 -12.75
N ILE A 105 -5.08 9.07 -12.66
CA ILE A 105 -4.93 8.17 -11.53
C ILE A 105 -3.65 7.33 -11.70
N TRP A 106 -2.75 7.43 -10.71
CA TRP A 106 -1.40 6.86 -10.78
C TRP A 106 -1.36 5.32 -10.65
N ASN A 107 -2.39 4.73 -10.03
CA ASN A 107 -2.53 3.31 -9.74
C ASN A 107 -3.73 2.67 -10.45
N GLU A 108 -4.27 3.31 -11.49
CA GLU A 108 -5.33 2.70 -12.31
C GLU A 108 -4.81 1.43 -12.97
N LEU A 109 -5.60 0.37 -13.00
CA LEU A 109 -5.19 -0.93 -13.54
C LEU A 109 -5.60 -1.07 -15.01
N ASP A 110 -4.72 -1.67 -15.81
CA ASP A 110 -5.05 -2.18 -17.14
C ASP A 110 -5.71 -3.57 -17.06
N LEU A 111 -6.00 -4.19 -18.21
CA LEU A 111 -6.60 -5.54 -18.25
C LEU A 111 -5.64 -6.66 -17.83
N ASN A 112 -4.35 -6.38 -17.65
CA ASN A 112 -3.33 -7.33 -17.16
C ASN A 112 -3.02 -7.13 -15.68
N ASP A 113 -3.82 -6.34 -14.95
CA ASP A 113 -3.57 -5.99 -13.55
C ASP A 113 -2.24 -5.21 -13.36
N ASP A 114 -1.86 -4.41 -14.36
CA ASP A 114 -0.71 -3.49 -14.29
C ASP A 114 -1.15 -2.05 -14.05
N THR A 115 -0.39 -1.34 -13.22
CA THR A 115 -0.46 0.13 -13.12
C THR A 115 0.51 0.78 -14.11
N PRO A 116 0.39 2.09 -14.39
CA PRO A 116 1.38 2.82 -15.17
C PRO A 116 2.80 2.67 -14.59
N GLY A 117 2.91 2.62 -13.25
CA GLY A 117 4.17 2.40 -12.55
C GLY A 117 4.74 0.99 -12.76
N CYS A 118 3.89 -0.03 -12.80
CA CYS A 118 4.32 -1.40 -13.09
C CYS A 118 4.93 -1.51 -14.50
N LEU A 119 4.27 -0.90 -15.48
CA LEU A 119 4.77 -0.86 -16.85
C LEU A 119 6.10 -0.09 -16.95
N ALA A 120 6.18 1.11 -16.36
CA ALA A 120 7.43 1.90 -16.35
C ALA A 120 8.59 1.14 -15.69
N HIS A 121 8.32 0.45 -14.58
CA HIS A 121 9.31 -0.36 -13.88
C HIS A 121 9.82 -1.51 -14.76
N ARG A 122 8.92 -2.26 -15.39
CA ARG A 122 9.26 -3.39 -16.28
C ARG A 122 10.10 -2.96 -17.48
N LEU A 123 9.81 -1.78 -18.04
CA LEU A 123 10.55 -1.22 -19.17
C LEU A 123 11.87 -0.54 -18.74
N GLY A 124 12.17 -0.45 -17.44
CA GLY A 124 13.37 0.22 -16.93
C GLY A 124 13.36 1.75 -17.06
N LEU A 125 12.19 2.35 -17.28
CA LEU A 125 11.98 3.79 -17.49
C LEU A 125 11.98 4.53 -16.15
N THR A 126 13.18 4.71 -15.59
CA THR A 126 13.37 5.17 -14.20
C THR A 126 12.73 6.53 -13.94
N LYS A 127 12.84 7.50 -14.87
CA LYS A 127 12.26 8.83 -14.64
C LYS A 127 10.73 8.80 -14.63
N LEU A 128 10.13 8.00 -15.50
CA LEU A 128 8.68 7.85 -15.57
C LEU A 128 8.17 7.11 -14.34
N TYR A 129 8.87 6.06 -13.92
CA TYR A 129 8.57 5.34 -12.68
C TYR A 129 8.58 6.28 -11.47
N GLU A 130 9.64 7.07 -11.30
CA GLU A 130 9.76 8.06 -10.22
C GLU A 130 8.63 9.11 -10.29
N ALA A 131 8.22 9.53 -11.49
CA ALA A 131 7.10 10.47 -11.66
C ALA A 131 5.76 9.88 -11.20
N VAL A 132 5.51 8.59 -11.48
CA VAL A 132 4.33 7.87 -11.00
C VAL A 132 4.35 7.71 -9.48
N VAL A 133 5.49 7.28 -8.90
CA VAL A 133 5.64 7.19 -7.43
C VAL A 133 5.41 8.56 -6.78
N ALA A 134 6.01 9.62 -7.32
CA ALA A 134 5.81 10.97 -6.79
C ALA A 134 4.34 11.44 -6.91
N ALA A 135 3.62 11.02 -7.95
CA ALA A 135 2.19 11.29 -8.07
C ALA A 135 1.38 10.55 -7.02
N GLY A 136 1.69 9.27 -6.76
CA GLY A 136 1.08 8.50 -5.68
C GLY A 136 1.28 9.14 -4.32
N VAL A 137 2.52 9.52 -3.98
CA VAL A 137 2.82 10.22 -2.72
C VAL A 137 2.02 11.52 -2.58
N ARG A 138 1.92 12.33 -3.65
CA ARG A 138 1.10 13.57 -3.62
C ARG A 138 -0.38 13.29 -3.42
N ALA A 139 -0.90 12.24 -4.05
CA ALA A 139 -2.30 11.83 -3.91
C ALA A 139 -2.59 11.40 -2.46
N GLU A 140 -1.78 10.51 -1.90
CA GLU A 140 -1.92 10.03 -0.52
C GLU A 140 -1.82 11.16 0.51
N LEU A 141 -0.87 12.09 0.36
CA LEU A 141 -0.77 13.27 1.23
C LEU A 141 -1.99 14.18 1.15
N LEU A 142 -2.58 14.33 -0.04
CA LEU A 142 -3.80 15.12 -0.23
C LEU A 142 -4.99 14.45 0.46
N PHE A 143 -5.19 13.15 0.26
CA PHE A 143 -6.28 12.40 0.87
C PHE A 143 -6.18 12.36 2.40
N ASN A 144 -5.00 12.09 2.95
CA ASN A 144 -4.75 12.17 4.39
C ASN A 144 -5.16 13.54 4.97
N ARG A 145 -4.87 14.62 4.23
CA ARG A 145 -5.24 15.97 4.67
C ARG A 145 -6.74 16.25 4.54
N MET A 146 -7.40 15.68 3.54
CA MET A 146 -8.84 15.82 3.31
C MET A 146 -9.67 15.08 4.36
N ASP A 147 -9.22 13.91 4.79
CA ASP A 147 -9.84 13.16 5.89
C ASP A 147 -9.78 13.95 7.21
N ASP A 148 -8.70 14.70 7.44
CA ASP A 148 -8.58 15.65 8.56
C ASP A 148 -9.46 16.91 8.42
N PHE A 149 -10.03 17.15 7.23
CA PHE A 149 -10.87 18.32 6.91
C PHE A 149 -12.38 18.03 7.01
N GLU A 150 -12.81 16.99 7.74
CA GLU A 150 -14.22 16.88 8.15
C GLU A 150 -14.70 18.25 8.67
N LEU A 151 -15.67 18.80 7.92
CA LEU A 151 -16.01 20.21 7.89
C LEU A 151 -16.15 20.79 9.30
N LEU A 152 -15.45 21.90 9.55
CA LEU A 152 -15.89 22.88 10.54
C LEU A 152 -17.29 23.35 10.10
N VAL A 153 -18.32 22.65 10.54
CA VAL A 153 -19.68 23.19 10.56
C VAL A 153 -19.61 24.31 11.58
N ASP A 154 -19.46 25.54 11.08
CA ASP A 154 -19.56 26.74 11.90
C ASP A 154 -20.93 26.71 12.59
N GLU A 155 -20.95 26.29 13.87
CA GLU A 155 -22.00 26.68 14.80
C GLU A 155 -21.84 28.19 15.04
N SER A 156 -22.36 28.99 14.11
CA SER A 156 -22.65 30.40 14.36
C SER A 156 -24.16 30.62 14.27
N ASP A 157 -24.75 30.58 15.46
CA ASP A 157 -25.88 31.34 15.99
C ASP A 157 -27.03 31.79 15.06
N GLU A 158 -28.23 31.42 15.53
CA GLU A 158 -29.55 31.91 15.17
C GLU A 158 -29.64 33.45 14.98
N GLU A 159 -30.27 33.92 13.89
CA GLU A 159 -31.43 34.82 13.88
C GLU A 159 -31.83 35.28 12.44
N GLU A 160 -33.03 35.86 12.33
CA GLU A 160 -33.99 35.81 11.22
C GLU A 160 -33.73 36.67 9.95
N GLY A 161 -34.22 36.16 8.81
CA GLY A 161 -35.11 36.88 7.86
C GLY A 161 -34.57 37.95 6.90
N GLU A 162 -34.50 37.65 5.60
CA GLU A 162 -35.28 38.29 4.50
C GLU A 162 -34.76 37.90 3.10
N GLU A 163 -35.70 37.63 2.19
CA GLU A 163 -35.46 37.29 0.79
C GLU A 163 -34.81 38.44 0.00
N THR A 164 -33.73 38.16 -0.74
CA THR A 164 -33.51 38.78 -2.06
C THR A 164 -32.74 37.85 -2.99
N LYS A 165 -33.24 37.72 -4.22
CA LYS A 165 -32.62 37.01 -5.35
C LYS A 165 -31.41 37.80 -5.89
N ALA A 166 -30.29 37.11 -6.12
CA ALA A 166 -29.42 37.35 -7.27
C ALA A 166 -28.57 36.10 -7.56
N GLU A 167 -28.47 35.81 -8.85
CA GLU A 167 -27.90 34.62 -9.48
C GLU A 167 -26.36 34.65 -9.46
N GLU A 168 -25.74 33.53 -9.11
CA GLU A 168 -24.52 32.98 -9.75
C GLU A 168 -24.28 31.57 -9.19
N ALA A 169 -24.86 30.57 -9.85
CA ALA A 169 -24.57 29.17 -9.59
C ALA A 169 -23.32 28.78 -10.39
N VAL A 170 -22.21 28.52 -9.69
CA VAL A 170 -21.18 27.64 -10.22
C VAL A 170 -21.67 26.22 -9.98
N GLU A 171 -22.13 25.59 -11.05
CA GLU A 171 -22.58 24.20 -11.08
C GLU A 171 -21.34 23.29 -10.94
N ILE A 172 -20.97 22.97 -9.70
CA ILE A 172 -20.10 21.82 -9.43
C ILE A 172 -21.00 20.61 -9.57
N HIS A 173 -20.85 19.84 -10.65
CA HIS A 173 -21.50 18.54 -10.80
C HIS A 173 -21.03 17.63 -9.66
N GLN A 174 -21.84 17.57 -8.61
CA GLN A 174 -21.77 16.53 -7.59
C GLN A 174 -22.27 15.25 -8.24
N HIS A 175 -21.34 14.36 -8.59
CA HIS A 175 -21.70 12.96 -8.69
C HIS A 175 -21.94 12.47 -7.26
N GLU A 176 -23.21 12.26 -6.90
CA GLU A 176 -23.56 11.45 -5.74
C GLU A 176 -22.88 10.08 -5.89
N PRO A 177 -22.06 9.63 -4.94
CA PRO A 177 -21.59 8.25 -4.95
C PRO A 177 -22.81 7.38 -4.63
N THR A 178 -23.16 6.53 -5.57
CA THR A 178 -24.04 5.38 -5.32
C THR A 178 -23.49 4.62 -4.11
N ALA A 179 -24.39 4.23 -3.21
CA ALA A 179 -24.14 3.68 -1.87
C ALA A 179 -23.45 2.29 -1.82
N GLU A 180 -22.50 2.02 -2.71
CA GLU A 180 -21.64 0.83 -2.73
C GLU A 180 -20.14 1.15 -2.60
N GLN A 181 -19.74 2.42 -2.51
CA GLN A 181 -18.39 2.82 -2.11
C GLN A 181 -18.34 3.07 -0.60
N ALA A 182 -18.23 1.99 0.17
CA ALA A 182 -17.78 2.05 1.54
C ALA A 182 -16.25 1.90 1.56
N ASP A 183 -15.57 2.96 1.98
CA ASP A 183 -14.31 2.93 2.73
C ASP A 183 -13.20 2.02 2.14
N SER A 184 -12.45 2.52 1.13
CA SER A 184 -11.41 1.74 0.45
C SER A 184 -10.10 2.51 0.15
N SER A 185 -9.83 3.65 0.78
CA SER A 185 -8.62 4.43 0.45
C SER A 185 -7.33 3.94 1.11
N VAL A 186 -7.38 2.92 1.99
CA VAL A 186 -6.18 2.46 2.70
C VAL A 186 -6.20 0.94 2.88
N PRO A 187 -5.21 0.17 2.36
CA PRO A 187 -5.08 -1.23 2.74
C PRO A 187 -4.81 -1.36 4.24
N ALA A 188 -5.34 -2.44 4.84
CA ALA A 188 -4.80 -2.92 6.10
C ALA A 188 -3.29 -3.20 5.92
N ILE A 189 -2.50 -3.12 7.00
CA ILE A 189 -1.08 -3.48 6.99
C ILE A 189 -0.99 -4.93 6.49
N GLY A 190 -0.69 -5.10 5.19
CA GLY A 190 -0.62 -6.40 4.49
C GLY A 190 -1.86 -6.89 3.74
N VAL A 191 -2.94 -6.12 3.52
CA VAL A 191 -4.08 -6.58 2.69
C VAL A 191 -4.70 -5.45 1.85
N THR A 192 -4.40 -5.44 0.55
CA THR A 192 -5.21 -4.83 -0.52
C THR A 192 -5.94 -5.92 -1.29
N THR A 193 -7.18 -5.65 -1.72
CA THR A 193 -8.05 -6.61 -2.41
C THR A 193 -7.58 -6.88 -3.84
N THR A 194 -7.02 -8.07 -4.07
CA THR A 194 -6.95 -8.67 -5.41
C THR A 194 -8.17 -9.57 -5.61
N GLU A 195 -9.03 -9.21 -6.57
CA GLU A 195 -9.95 -10.16 -7.22
C GLU A 195 -9.21 -10.79 -8.40
N GLY A 196 -8.27 -11.67 -8.09
CA GLY A 196 -7.64 -12.57 -9.06
C GLY A 196 -8.17 -13.98 -8.85
N GLU A 197 -9.11 -14.40 -9.69
CA GLU A 197 -9.42 -15.81 -9.89
C GLU A 197 -8.20 -16.48 -10.53
N ASP A 198 -7.37 -17.18 -9.74
CA ASP A 198 -6.63 -18.34 -10.25
C ASP A 198 -6.01 -19.19 -9.13
N ALA A 199 -6.80 -20.16 -8.66
CA ALA A 199 -6.28 -21.42 -8.18
C ALA A 199 -7.14 -22.53 -8.80
N ALA A 200 -6.51 -23.35 -9.65
CA ALA A 200 -7.17 -24.46 -10.34
C ALA A 200 -8.04 -25.29 -9.38
N PRO A 201 -9.31 -25.57 -9.71
CA PRO A 201 -10.24 -26.20 -8.79
C PRO A 201 -9.89 -27.68 -8.59
N ASP A 202 -9.67 -28.08 -7.34
CA ASP A 202 -9.91 -29.45 -6.91
C ASP A 202 -11.43 -29.69 -6.96
N GLU A 203 -11.87 -30.64 -7.79
CA GLU A 203 -13.27 -30.95 -8.04
C GLU A 203 -13.95 -31.45 -6.75
N SER A 204 -14.66 -30.60 -5.99
CA SER A 204 -15.87 -31.00 -5.24
C SER A 204 -16.59 -29.93 -4.40
N THR A 205 -16.41 -28.61 -4.57
CA THR A 205 -17.25 -27.65 -3.81
C THR A 205 -17.68 -26.47 -4.68
N GLY A 206 -18.98 -26.14 -4.64
CA GLY A 206 -19.59 -25.03 -5.38
C GLY A 206 -19.07 -23.66 -4.93
N PRO A 207 -19.57 -22.55 -5.51
CA PRO A 207 -19.03 -21.21 -5.26
C PRO A 207 -19.09 -20.90 -3.76
N VAL A 208 -17.92 -20.79 -3.14
CA VAL A 208 -17.76 -20.45 -1.73
C VAL A 208 -18.16 -19.00 -1.57
N LYS A 209 -19.29 -18.77 -0.92
CA LYS A 209 -19.73 -17.43 -0.53
C LYS A 209 -18.76 -16.91 0.54
N LEU A 210 -17.92 -15.94 0.16
CA LEU A 210 -16.85 -15.39 1.01
C LEU A 210 -17.44 -14.72 2.26
N LYS A 211 -16.83 -14.95 3.43
CA LYS A 211 -17.26 -14.32 4.69
C LYS A 211 -16.66 -12.92 4.88
N ASN A 212 -15.42 -12.69 4.44
CA ASN A 212 -14.75 -11.40 4.64
C ASN A 212 -13.81 -11.01 3.48
N PRO A 213 -14.08 -9.94 2.72
CA PRO A 213 -13.18 -9.45 1.67
C PRO A 213 -12.05 -8.56 2.21
N ASN A 214 -12.26 -7.88 3.34
CA ASN A 214 -11.32 -6.99 4.02
C ASN A 214 -11.17 -7.46 5.48
N VAL A 215 -10.01 -7.96 5.89
CA VAL A 215 -9.86 -8.51 7.25
C VAL A 215 -9.98 -7.38 8.28
N VAL A 216 -11.10 -7.32 8.99
CA VAL A 216 -11.33 -6.34 10.06
C VAL A 216 -10.86 -6.92 11.40
N SER A 217 -10.19 -6.09 12.23
CA SER A 217 -9.69 -6.46 13.58
C SER A 217 -10.70 -7.24 14.43
N ALA A 218 -11.99 -6.87 14.40
CA ALA A 218 -13.03 -7.56 15.16
C ALA A 218 -13.24 -9.01 14.70
N ASP A 219 -13.25 -9.26 13.39
CA ASP A 219 -13.42 -10.60 12.84
C ASP A 219 -12.18 -11.46 13.11
N TYR A 220 -10.99 -10.89 12.88
CA TYR A 220 -9.72 -11.54 13.17
C TYR A 220 -9.66 -12.04 14.62
N LEU A 221 -9.99 -11.19 15.60
CA LEU A 221 -9.91 -11.55 17.04
C LEU A 221 -10.89 -12.65 17.47
N THR A 222 -11.86 -12.98 16.63
CA THR A 222 -12.82 -14.08 16.86
C THR A 222 -12.57 -15.29 15.97
N SER A 223 -11.62 -15.21 15.05
CA SER A 223 -11.33 -16.27 14.08
C SER A 223 -10.61 -17.46 14.71
N GLU A 224 -10.74 -18.63 14.08
CA GLU A 224 -9.91 -19.79 14.41
C GLU A 224 -8.53 -19.65 13.75
N LEU A 225 -7.47 -19.93 14.50
CA LEU A 225 -6.10 -19.90 13.98
C LEU A 225 -5.53 -21.30 13.80
N THR A 226 -4.82 -21.51 12.70
CA THR A 226 -4.11 -22.76 12.40
C THR A 226 -2.61 -22.50 12.31
N TYR A 227 -1.83 -23.15 13.19
CA TYR A 227 -0.39 -23.28 13.04
C TYR A 227 -0.08 -24.51 12.21
N THR A 228 0.57 -24.34 11.06
CA THR A 228 0.92 -25.44 10.17
C THR A 228 2.34 -25.95 10.46
N ASN A 229 2.63 -27.19 10.04
CA ASN A 229 3.97 -27.79 10.21
C ASN A 229 5.01 -27.19 9.26
N ASP A 230 4.57 -26.58 8.16
CA ASP A 230 5.38 -25.84 7.18
C ASP A 230 5.50 -24.35 7.52
N GLY A 231 5.39 -23.99 8.81
CA GLY A 231 5.81 -22.68 9.28
C GLY A 231 4.84 -21.52 9.04
N LYS A 232 3.53 -21.78 8.90
CA LYS A 232 2.51 -20.75 8.67
C LYS A 232 1.55 -20.62 9.85
N LEU A 233 1.13 -19.40 10.12
CA LEU A 233 -0.03 -19.08 10.94
C LEU A 233 -1.12 -18.51 10.05
N LEU A 234 -2.24 -19.20 9.97
CA LEU A 234 -3.36 -18.85 9.11
C LEU A 234 -4.64 -18.61 9.93
N ASP A 235 -5.51 -17.72 9.47
CA ASP A 235 -6.88 -17.60 9.98
C ASP A 235 -7.83 -18.67 9.39
N GLU A 236 -9.12 -18.58 9.73
CA GLU A 236 -10.14 -19.51 9.25
C GLU A 236 -10.37 -19.44 7.73
N ASP A 237 -10.09 -18.28 7.13
CA ASP A 237 -10.26 -17.97 5.71
C ASP A 237 -8.98 -18.21 4.89
N LYS A 238 -7.92 -18.76 5.50
CA LYS A 238 -6.60 -19.01 4.89
C LYS A 238 -5.82 -17.76 4.51
N ASN A 239 -6.11 -16.62 5.15
CA ASN A 239 -5.20 -15.49 5.10
C ASN A 239 -3.96 -15.80 5.94
N ALA A 240 -2.79 -15.45 5.43
CA ALA A 240 -1.54 -15.61 6.16
C ALA A 240 -1.38 -14.45 7.16
N ILE A 241 -1.20 -14.81 8.43
CA ILE A 241 -0.97 -13.87 9.53
C ILE A 241 0.53 -13.73 9.79
N MET A 242 1.27 -14.85 9.69
CA MET A 242 2.70 -14.90 9.97
C MET A 242 3.32 -16.10 9.24
N MET A 243 4.51 -15.95 8.66
CA MET A 243 5.20 -17.02 7.94
C MET A 243 6.69 -17.11 8.28
N ASP A 244 7.25 -18.32 8.21
CA ASP A 244 8.62 -18.60 8.63
C ASP A 244 9.71 -17.99 7.74
N TRP A 245 9.44 -17.70 6.46
CA TRP A 245 10.38 -17.01 5.57
C TRP A 245 10.79 -15.63 6.10
N GLU A 246 9.95 -15.00 6.92
CA GLU A 246 10.21 -13.71 7.58
C GLU A 246 11.23 -13.83 8.73
N THR A 247 11.71 -15.03 9.05
CA THR A 247 12.66 -15.26 10.16
C THR A 247 13.94 -14.44 10.02
N GLU A 248 14.47 -14.26 8.79
CA GLU A 248 15.64 -13.41 8.58
C GLU A 248 15.30 -11.95 8.86
N ILE A 249 14.17 -11.45 8.32
CA ILE A 249 13.69 -10.08 8.55
C ILE A 249 13.58 -9.80 10.06
N MET A 250 12.87 -10.65 10.81
CA MET A 250 12.72 -10.49 12.26
C MET A 250 14.06 -10.52 13.01
N GLY A 251 14.99 -11.38 12.57
CA GLY A 251 16.33 -11.45 13.14
C GLY A 251 17.12 -10.16 12.94
N ARG A 252 17.09 -9.61 11.72
CA ARG A 252 17.73 -8.34 11.35
C ARG A 252 17.09 -7.16 12.08
N SER A 253 15.76 -7.17 12.24
CA SER A 253 15.03 -6.14 12.97
C SER A 253 15.51 -6.09 14.42
N VAL A 254 15.57 -7.24 15.10
CA VAL A 254 16.08 -7.29 16.47
C VAL A 254 17.56 -6.93 16.56
N GLU A 255 18.38 -7.24 15.56
CA GLU A 255 19.78 -6.80 15.51
C GLU A 255 19.92 -5.27 15.42
N ALA A 256 19.11 -4.63 14.60
CA ALA A 256 19.11 -3.18 14.45
C ALA A 256 18.59 -2.46 15.70
N LEU A 257 17.57 -3.03 16.36
CA LEU A 257 16.97 -2.47 17.58
C LEU A 257 17.82 -2.73 18.84
N CYS A 258 18.37 -3.94 18.99
CA CYS A 258 19.08 -4.37 20.21
C CYS A 258 20.60 -4.34 20.05
N GLN A 259 21.20 -3.15 20.09
CA GLN A 259 22.63 -2.95 19.88
C GLN A 259 23.52 -3.43 21.05
N ARG A 260 22.93 -3.72 22.21
CA ARG A 260 23.62 -4.17 23.42
C ARG A 260 22.68 -5.03 24.29
N PRO A 261 23.21 -5.88 25.18
CA PRO A 261 22.38 -6.59 26.15
C PRO A 261 21.82 -5.65 27.21
N GLY A 262 20.84 -6.15 27.97
CA GLY A 262 20.26 -5.45 29.12
C GLY A 262 19.28 -4.33 28.74
N LEU A 263 18.75 -4.33 27.52
CA LEU A 263 17.72 -3.39 27.07
C LEU A 263 16.33 -3.79 27.61
N ARG A 264 15.46 -2.80 27.80
CA ARG A 264 14.04 -2.96 28.09
C ARG A 264 13.31 -3.02 26.76
N THR A 265 12.78 -4.17 26.40
CA THR A 265 12.26 -4.40 25.05
C THR A 265 10.76 -4.69 25.07
N MET A 266 10.07 -4.38 23.98
CA MET A 266 8.67 -4.73 23.78
C MET A 266 8.44 -5.19 22.34
N ASN A 267 7.61 -6.21 22.20
CA ASN A 267 7.00 -6.61 20.95
C ASN A 267 5.47 -6.47 21.05
N VAL A 268 4.84 -6.03 19.97
CA VAL A 268 3.38 -5.90 19.84
C VAL A 268 2.93 -6.79 18.70
N GLY A 269 2.20 -7.85 19.03
CA GLY A 269 1.89 -8.97 18.12
C GLY A 269 2.89 -10.13 18.29
N HIS A 270 2.49 -11.19 19.01
CA HIS A 270 3.35 -12.35 19.25
C HIS A 270 3.40 -13.29 18.05
N GLY A 271 2.26 -13.51 17.40
CA GLY A 271 2.12 -14.40 16.25
C GLY A 271 2.67 -15.81 16.50
N MET A 272 3.82 -16.11 15.90
CA MET A 272 4.52 -17.39 16.05
C MET A 272 5.60 -17.40 17.15
N GLY A 273 5.96 -16.24 17.71
CA GLY A 273 6.98 -16.05 18.74
C GLY A 273 8.42 -16.01 18.21
N ILE A 274 8.59 -15.81 16.89
CA ILE A 274 9.91 -15.78 16.25
C ILE A 274 10.68 -14.53 16.71
N VAL A 275 10.10 -13.34 16.56
CA VAL A 275 10.75 -12.08 16.95
C VAL A 275 11.01 -12.00 18.46
N ASP A 276 10.07 -12.44 19.30
CA ASP A 276 10.26 -12.50 20.76
C ASP A 276 11.42 -13.42 21.14
N GLY A 277 11.56 -14.55 20.43
CA GLY A 277 12.70 -15.44 20.59
C GLY A 277 14.02 -14.73 20.30
N LYS A 278 14.08 -13.99 19.18
CA LYS A 278 15.25 -13.19 18.82
C LYS A 278 15.56 -12.11 19.85
N PHE A 279 14.54 -11.45 20.40
CA PHE A 279 14.73 -10.48 21.48
C PHE A 279 15.39 -11.13 22.70
N LEU A 280 14.91 -12.30 23.13
CA LEU A 280 15.50 -13.01 24.27
C LEU A 280 16.94 -13.45 24.03
N ASP A 281 17.31 -13.81 22.79
CA ASP A 281 18.70 -14.13 22.41
C ASP A 281 19.66 -12.94 22.62
N LYS A 282 19.14 -11.70 22.62
CA LYS A 282 19.92 -10.47 22.92
C LYS A 282 20.09 -10.20 24.42
N ASN A 283 19.59 -11.08 25.30
CA ASN A 283 19.66 -10.95 26.75
C ASN A 283 19.11 -9.60 27.28
N PRO A 284 17.83 -9.29 27.04
CA PRO A 284 17.21 -8.07 27.51
C PRO A 284 17.05 -8.10 29.04
N ALA A 285 17.07 -6.93 29.66
CA ALA A 285 16.80 -6.80 31.10
C ALA A 285 15.35 -7.18 31.42
N MET A 286 14.44 -6.84 30.50
CA MET A 286 13.04 -7.22 30.51
C MET A 286 12.50 -7.21 29.08
N HIS A 287 11.47 -8.02 28.83
CA HIS A 287 10.81 -8.13 27.55
C HIS A 287 9.29 -8.17 27.74
N HIS A 288 8.59 -7.22 27.14
CA HIS A 288 7.13 -7.17 27.13
C HIS A 288 6.59 -7.74 25.83
N ILE A 289 5.50 -8.50 25.92
CA ILE A 289 4.74 -9.00 24.76
C ILE A 289 3.31 -8.50 24.93
N VAL A 290 2.79 -7.79 23.94
CA VAL A 290 1.36 -7.41 23.88
C VAL A 290 0.70 -8.28 22.82
N GLU A 291 -0.34 -9.01 23.21
CA GLU A 291 -1.04 -9.94 22.33
C GLU A 291 -2.55 -9.89 22.61
N ALA A 292 -3.34 -9.76 21.54
CA ALA A 292 -4.78 -9.57 21.61
C ALA A 292 -5.57 -10.85 21.27
N HIS A 293 -5.03 -11.72 20.41
CA HIS A 293 -5.77 -12.85 19.89
C HIS A 293 -5.85 -14.01 20.90
N PRO A 294 -7.05 -14.46 21.32
CA PRO A 294 -7.21 -15.48 22.35
C PRO A 294 -6.45 -16.79 22.09
N ALA A 295 -6.44 -17.28 20.85
CA ALA A 295 -5.71 -18.49 20.47
C ALA A 295 -4.17 -18.34 20.62
N VAL A 296 -3.61 -17.18 20.29
CA VAL A 296 -2.17 -16.90 20.44
C VAL A 296 -1.82 -16.79 21.93
N ILE A 297 -2.66 -16.12 22.72
CA ILE A 297 -2.54 -16.06 24.19
C ILE A 297 -2.55 -17.45 24.83
N GLN A 298 -3.45 -18.33 24.38
CA GLN A 298 -3.50 -19.71 24.86
C GLN A 298 -2.18 -20.43 24.54
N ARG A 299 -1.67 -20.29 23.31
CA ARG A 299 -0.38 -20.88 22.92
C ARG A 299 0.79 -20.31 23.71
N LEU A 300 0.81 -19.01 24.03
CA LEU A 300 1.80 -18.39 24.92
C LEU A 300 1.82 -19.07 26.30
N LYS A 301 0.64 -19.39 26.86
CA LYS A 301 0.50 -20.13 28.12
C LYS A 301 1.04 -21.56 28.00
N GLU A 302 0.66 -22.28 26.95
CA GLU A 302 1.06 -23.67 26.71
C GLU A 302 2.56 -23.85 26.43
N THR A 303 3.16 -22.88 25.74
CA THR A 303 4.59 -22.91 25.37
C THR A 303 5.51 -22.28 26.44
N GLY A 304 4.95 -21.88 27.59
CA GLY A 304 5.71 -21.50 28.77
C GLY A 304 6.26 -20.07 28.77
N TRP A 305 5.75 -19.18 27.90
CA TRP A 305 6.20 -17.78 27.87
C TRP A 305 5.96 -17.03 29.19
N TYR A 306 4.83 -17.29 29.83
CA TYR A 306 4.48 -16.73 31.15
C TYR A 306 5.42 -17.17 32.29
N SER A 307 6.21 -18.24 32.08
CA SER A 307 7.15 -18.74 33.08
C SER A 307 8.58 -18.22 32.87
N LYS A 308 8.85 -17.46 31.81
CA LYS A 308 10.16 -16.88 31.55
C LYS A 308 10.40 -15.69 32.51
N PRO A 309 11.53 -15.65 33.23
CA PRO A 309 11.71 -14.73 34.37
C PRO A 309 11.78 -13.25 34.00
N ASN A 310 12.18 -12.92 32.77
CA ASN A 310 12.30 -11.55 32.27
C ASN A 310 11.21 -11.20 31.24
N VAL A 311 10.16 -12.02 31.11
CA VAL A 311 9.06 -11.78 30.18
C VAL A 311 7.80 -11.36 30.93
N THR A 312 7.11 -10.34 30.44
CA THR A 312 5.77 -9.95 30.89
C THR A 312 4.83 -9.94 29.70
N VAL A 313 3.78 -10.77 29.75
CA VAL A 313 2.75 -10.84 28.70
C VAL A 313 1.56 -9.98 29.13
N HIS A 314 1.12 -9.09 28.23
CA HIS A 314 -0.07 -8.27 28.38
C HIS A 314 -1.14 -8.78 27.42
N GLU A 315 -2.25 -9.26 27.99
CA GLU A 315 -3.38 -9.78 27.23
C GLU A 315 -4.33 -8.65 26.85
N GLY A 316 -4.54 -8.44 25.55
CA GLY A 316 -5.49 -7.46 25.01
C GLY A 316 -4.92 -6.63 23.87
N LYS A 317 -5.78 -5.78 23.30
CA LYS A 317 -5.43 -4.80 22.28
C LYS A 317 -4.39 -3.83 22.81
N TRP A 318 -3.44 -3.44 21.96
CA TRP A 318 -2.41 -2.48 22.34
C TRP A 318 -3.02 -1.13 22.72
N GLN A 319 -4.11 -0.72 22.05
CA GLN A 319 -4.92 0.46 22.36
C GLN A 319 -5.43 0.47 23.82
N ASP A 320 -5.70 -0.70 24.41
CA ASP A 320 -6.18 -0.82 25.79
C ASP A 320 -5.05 -1.01 26.82
N VAL A 321 -3.93 -1.59 26.38
CA VAL A 321 -2.79 -1.94 27.24
C VAL A 321 -1.88 -0.73 27.44
N PHE A 322 -1.55 -0.04 26.35
CA PHE A 322 -0.53 1.01 26.34
C PHE A 322 -0.85 2.21 27.26
N PRO A 323 -2.10 2.74 27.31
CA PRO A 323 -2.43 3.83 28.25
C PRO A 323 -2.11 3.49 29.70
N LYS A 324 -2.25 2.21 30.10
CA LYS A 324 -1.93 1.74 31.46
C LYS A 324 -0.42 1.72 31.70
N LEU A 325 0.35 1.21 30.74
CA LEU A 325 1.82 1.15 30.83
C LEU A 325 2.44 2.55 30.87
N ILE A 326 1.88 3.50 30.11
CA ILE A 326 2.27 4.91 30.14
C ILE A 326 1.97 5.50 31.53
N ALA A 327 0.79 5.25 32.08
CA ALA A 327 0.43 5.72 33.43
C ALA A 327 1.32 5.11 34.54
N GLU A 328 1.85 3.91 34.33
CA GLU A 328 2.83 3.26 35.20
C GLU A 328 4.26 3.81 35.04
N GLY A 329 4.50 4.66 34.03
CA GLY A 329 5.80 5.25 33.74
C GLY A 329 6.78 4.27 33.11
N LEU A 330 6.28 3.28 32.35
CA LEU A 330 7.14 2.38 31.59
C LEU A 330 7.92 3.17 30.54
N THR A 331 9.21 2.85 30.41
CA THR A 331 10.07 3.38 29.35
C THR A 331 10.89 2.25 28.77
N LEU A 332 11.00 2.18 27.45
CA LEU A 332 11.54 1.07 26.68
C LEU A 332 12.72 1.53 25.83
N ASP A 333 13.75 0.70 25.71
CA ASP A 333 14.90 0.98 24.85
C ASP A 333 14.69 0.43 23.43
N ALA A 334 13.81 -0.55 23.24
CA ALA A 334 13.45 -1.09 21.93
C ALA A 334 11.97 -1.48 21.86
N ILE A 335 11.29 -1.06 20.80
CA ILE A 335 9.89 -1.42 20.50
C ILE A 335 9.85 -2.01 19.09
N TYR A 336 9.17 -3.16 18.93
CA TYR A 336 8.85 -3.73 17.62
C TYR A 336 7.33 -3.88 17.48
N TYR A 337 6.79 -3.47 16.34
CA TYR A 337 5.36 -3.54 16.01
C TYR A 337 5.13 -4.44 14.80
N ASP A 338 4.39 -5.52 15.01
CA ASP A 338 4.13 -6.55 14.00
C ASP A 338 2.78 -7.21 14.27
N THR A 339 1.74 -6.41 14.05
CA THR A 339 0.35 -6.78 14.30
C THR A 339 -0.35 -7.24 13.03
N TYR A 340 -1.58 -7.73 13.17
CA TYR A 340 -2.39 -8.19 12.05
C TYR A 340 -3.79 -7.59 12.09
N ALA A 341 -4.39 -7.36 10.92
CA ALA A 341 -5.72 -6.77 10.75
C ALA A 341 -5.86 -5.34 11.34
N GLU A 342 -4.80 -4.55 11.25
CA GLU A 342 -4.75 -3.13 11.62
C GLU A 342 -4.60 -2.29 10.35
N THR A 343 -5.08 -1.04 10.39
CA THR A 343 -5.02 -0.09 9.27
C THR A 343 -3.73 0.74 9.32
N TYR A 344 -3.42 1.48 8.25
CA TYR A 344 -2.33 2.46 8.30
C TYR A 344 -2.57 3.54 9.38
N LYS A 345 -3.82 3.94 9.59
CA LYS A 345 -4.20 4.90 10.65
C LYS A 345 -3.80 4.39 12.04
N ASP A 346 -3.98 3.09 12.29
CA ASP A 346 -3.57 2.45 13.55
C ASP A 346 -2.03 2.47 13.72
N LEU A 347 -1.27 2.18 12.66
CA LEU A 347 0.20 2.30 12.68
C LEU A 347 0.64 3.74 12.93
N LYS A 348 0.00 4.71 12.27
CA LYS A 348 0.30 6.14 12.45
C LYS A 348 0.01 6.60 13.88
N GLU A 349 -1.16 6.25 14.43
CA GLU A 349 -1.48 6.51 15.84
C GLU A 349 -0.43 5.85 16.76
N PHE A 350 -0.05 4.61 16.48
CA PHE A 350 0.92 3.86 17.27
C PHE A 350 2.24 4.62 17.41
N PHE A 351 2.85 5.05 16.30
CA PHE A 351 4.14 5.75 16.37
C PHE A 351 4.03 7.23 16.76
N ALA A 352 2.93 7.91 16.42
CA ALA A 352 2.75 9.33 16.70
C ALA A 352 2.33 9.62 18.15
N GLU A 353 1.68 8.67 18.83
CA GLU A 353 1.23 8.85 20.21
C GLU A 353 2.01 7.98 21.19
N TYR A 354 2.04 6.67 20.93
CA TYR A 354 2.45 5.71 21.95
C TYR A 354 3.94 5.39 21.95
N VAL A 355 4.57 5.30 20.78
CA VAL A 355 6.03 5.19 20.70
C VAL A 355 6.65 6.46 21.29
N ILE A 356 6.10 7.64 21.03
CA ILE A 356 6.56 8.89 21.66
C ILE A 356 6.51 8.80 23.18
N ALA A 357 5.41 8.26 23.75
CA ALA A 357 5.23 8.17 25.19
C ALA A 357 6.08 7.09 25.88
N LEU A 358 6.36 5.98 25.19
CA LEU A 358 7.00 4.78 25.79
C LEU A 358 8.49 4.65 25.46
N LEU A 359 8.97 5.20 24.35
CA LEU A 359 10.34 5.01 23.91
C LEU A 359 11.31 5.91 24.69
N ASP A 360 12.43 5.35 25.12
CA ASP A 360 13.55 6.11 25.69
C ASP A 360 14.09 7.10 24.65
N GLN A 361 14.64 8.23 25.09
CA GLN A 361 15.21 9.24 24.19
C GLN A 361 16.32 8.71 23.27
N ASN A 362 17.00 7.62 23.64
CA ASN A 362 17.99 6.92 22.81
C ASN A 362 17.51 5.54 22.36
N GLY A 363 16.23 5.25 22.54
CA GLY A 363 15.60 4.00 22.14
C GLY A 363 15.42 3.90 20.64
N ARG A 364 15.11 2.69 20.18
CA ARG A 364 14.87 2.38 18.77
C ARG A 364 13.49 1.76 18.58
N PHE A 365 12.78 2.21 17.57
CA PHE A 365 11.49 1.64 17.15
C PHE A 365 11.65 1.00 15.77
N GLY A 366 11.04 -0.15 15.56
CA GLY A 366 10.93 -0.78 14.24
C GLY A 366 9.57 -1.44 14.10
N PHE A 367 9.19 -1.74 12.87
CA PHE A 367 7.95 -2.43 12.57
C PHE A 367 8.12 -3.32 11.34
N TYR A 368 7.21 -4.29 11.16
CA TYR A 368 7.12 -5.03 9.92
C TYR A 368 6.56 -4.12 8.81
N HIS A 369 7.35 -3.81 7.79
CA HIS A 369 6.97 -2.90 6.70
C HIS A 369 6.49 -3.69 5.47
N GLY A 370 5.21 -4.05 5.50
CA GLY A 370 4.50 -4.70 4.38
C GLY A 370 3.52 -3.78 3.62
N LEU A 371 3.61 -2.46 3.79
CA LEU A 371 2.64 -1.52 3.22
C LEU A 371 2.73 -1.49 1.68
N GLY A 372 1.71 -2.00 1.00
CA GLY A 372 1.69 -2.10 -0.47
C GLY A 372 2.72 -3.07 -1.05
N ALA A 373 3.20 -4.02 -0.24
CA ALA A 373 4.26 -4.95 -0.65
C ALA A 373 3.82 -6.02 -1.66
N ASP A 374 2.53 -6.09 -1.99
CA ASP A 374 1.95 -6.85 -3.10
C ASP A 374 2.20 -6.20 -4.48
N ARG A 375 2.74 -4.97 -4.51
CA ARG A 375 3.07 -4.28 -5.77
C ARG A 375 4.18 -3.26 -5.59
N GLN A 376 5.27 -3.38 -6.36
CA GLN A 376 6.46 -2.52 -6.24
C GLN A 376 6.17 -1.00 -6.21
N VAL A 377 5.32 -0.48 -7.10
CA VAL A 377 5.00 0.97 -7.10
C VAL A 377 4.25 1.40 -5.83
N CYS A 378 3.33 0.57 -5.32
CA CYS A 378 2.61 0.86 -4.08
C CYS A 378 3.57 0.80 -2.89
N TYR A 379 4.45 -0.22 -2.85
CA TYR A 379 5.47 -0.35 -1.82
C TYR A 379 6.37 0.88 -1.74
N ASP A 380 6.78 1.43 -2.89
CA ASP A 380 7.62 2.62 -2.97
C ASP A 380 6.89 3.90 -2.54
N VAL A 381 5.60 4.04 -2.92
CA VAL A 381 4.75 5.14 -2.46
C VAL A 381 4.57 5.09 -0.94
N TYR A 382 4.15 3.96 -0.39
CA TYR A 382 3.88 3.85 1.04
C TYR A 382 5.14 3.86 1.90
N THR A 383 6.31 3.45 1.38
CA THR A 383 7.61 3.69 2.03
C THR A 383 7.85 5.19 2.23
N GLN A 384 7.61 6.02 1.21
CA GLN A 384 7.80 7.47 1.33
C GLN A 384 6.75 8.11 2.26
N ILE A 385 5.49 7.66 2.20
CA ILE A 385 4.43 8.16 3.07
C ILE A 385 4.73 7.87 4.55
N VAL A 386 5.08 6.62 4.89
CA VAL A 386 5.38 6.28 6.29
C VAL A 386 6.65 6.98 6.79
N GLU A 387 7.65 7.17 5.94
CA GLU A 387 8.85 7.94 6.29
C GLU A 387 8.53 9.41 6.60
N MET A 388 7.67 10.04 5.81
CA MET A 388 7.20 11.41 6.07
C MET A 388 6.40 11.52 7.36
N ASP A 389 5.47 10.58 7.60
CA ASP A 389 4.67 10.60 8.83
C ASP A 389 5.51 10.30 10.08
N LEU A 390 6.53 9.44 9.99
CA LEU A 390 7.51 9.21 11.06
C LEU A 390 8.35 10.48 11.34
N MET A 391 8.76 11.18 10.28
CA MET A 391 9.46 12.47 10.38
C MET A 391 8.58 13.52 11.09
N ASP A 392 7.30 13.59 10.75
CA ASP A 392 6.32 14.47 11.41
C ASP A 392 6.10 14.10 12.89
N ALA A 393 6.20 12.80 13.23
CA ALA A 393 6.24 12.32 14.61
C ALA A 393 7.59 12.56 15.33
N GLY A 394 8.54 13.24 14.68
CA GLY A 394 9.83 13.61 15.24
C GLY A 394 10.88 12.49 15.23
N MET A 395 10.74 11.51 14.34
CA MET A 395 11.66 10.37 14.19
C MET A 395 12.42 10.40 12.87
N ASP A 396 13.72 10.10 12.92
CA ASP A 396 14.53 9.77 11.75
C ASP A 396 14.44 8.28 11.47
N THR A 397 14.37 7.89 10.19
CA THR A 397 14.20 6.49 9.78
C THR A 397 15.40 6.02 8.96
N GLU A 398 16.07 4.97 9.43
CA GLU A 398 17.12 4.27 8.68
C GLU A 398 16.52 3.02 8.03
N TRP A 399 16.70 2.89 6.72
CA TRP A 399 16.24 1.73 5.96
C TRP A 399 17.39 0.78 5.63
N GLN A 400 17.29 -0.46 6.10
CA GLN A 400 18.15 -1.56 5.64
C GLN A 400 17.42 -2.39 4.59
N VAL A 401 18.06 -2.67 3.45
CA VAL A 401 17.48 -3.47 2.38
C VAL A 401 17.92 -4.93 2.52
N LEU A 402 16.95 -5.85 2.49
CA LEU A 402 17.15 -7.30 2.54
C LEU A 402 16.53 -7.93 1.28
N GLY A 403 17.22 -8.90 0.68
CA GLY A 403 16.64 -9.67 -0.43
C GLY A 403 15.58 -10.63 0.08
N VAL A 404 14.44 -10.67 -0.59
CA VAL A 404 13.36 -11.61 -0.32
C VAL A 404 13.64 -12.91 -1.09
N PRO A 405 13.48 -14.10 -0.50
CA PRO A 405 13.65 -15.36 -1.21
C PRO A 405 12.60 -15.53 -2.32
N ASP A 406 12.82 -16.48 -3.23
CA ASP A 406 11.86 -16.79 -4.31
C ASP A 406 10.61 -17.48 -3.74
N LEU A 407 9.66 -16.68 -3.22
CA LEU A 407 8.48 -17.16 -2.52
C LEU A 407 7.57 -18.01 -3.43
N ASP A 408 7.48 -17.66 -4.71
CA ASP A 408 6.71 -18.40 -5.71
C ASP A 408 7.37 -19.73 -6.08
N GLY A 409 8.66 -19.72 -6.41
CA GLY A 409 9.42 -20.93 -6.73
C GLY A 409 9.54 -21.90 -5.54
N GLU A 410 9.56 -21.38 -4.32
CA GLU A 410 9.53 -22.17 -3.08
C GLU A 410 8.13 -22.64 -2.68
N GLY A 411 7.07 -22.17 -3.36
CA GLY A 411 5.69 -22.57 -3.11
C GLY A 411 5.15 -22.08 -1.78
N GLN A 412 5.65 -20.95 -1.28
CA GLN A 412 5.25 -20.35 0.00
C GLN A 412 3.75 -20.02 0.02
N TRP A 413 3.19 -19.61 -1.12
CA TRP A 413 1.78 -19.26 -1.31
C TRP A 413 0.82 -20.46 -1.35
N LYS A 414 1.32 -21.70 -1.35
CA LYS A 414 0.47 -22.88 -1.41
C LYS A 414 -0.46 -22.96 -0.20
N GLY A 415 -1.77 -22.95 -0.48
CA GLY A 415 -2.82 -23.03 0.53
C GLY A 415 -3.11 -21.71 1.24
N ILE A 416 -2.55 -20.60 0.75
CA ILE A 416 -2.81 -19.24 1.20
C ILE A 416 -3.82 -18.61 0.25
N ARG A 417 -4.82 -17.90 0.79
CA ARG A 417 -5.92 -17.30 0.03
C ARG A 417 -5.45 -16.17 -0.89
N ARG A 418 -4.56 -15.31 -0.39
CA ARG A 418 -4.03 -14.14 -1.12
C ARG A 418 -2.55 -13.98 -0.80
N LYS A 419 -1.76 -13.66 -1.82
CA LYS A 419 -0.39 -13.19 -1.64
C LYS A 419 -0.43 -11.81 -0.99
N TYR A 420 0.39 -11.59 0.02
CA TYR A 420 0.56 -10.27 0.65
C TYR A 420 1.91 -9.63 0.32
N TRP A 421 2.74 -10.33 -0.47
CA TRP A 421 4.08 -9.89 -0.82
C TRP A 421 4.42 -10.32 -2.26
N ASP A 422 4.88 -9.37 -3.07
CA ASP A 422 5.30 -9.55 -4.47
C ASP A 422 6.36 -8.49 -4.86
N VAL A 423 7.36 -8.34 -4.00
CA VAL A 423 8.49 -7.41 -4.16
C VAL A 423 9.81 -8.11 -3.85
N ASP A 424 10.84 -7.88 -4.65
CA ASP A 424 12.14 -8.57 -4.52
C ASP A 424 12.94 -8.19 -3.26
N MET A 425 12.63 -7.03 -2.67
CA MET A 425 13.42 -6.41 -1.61
C MET A 425 12.55 -5.95 -0.44
N TYR A 426 12.91 -6.37 0.77
CA TYR A 426 12.32 -5.88 2.01
C TYR A 426 13.11 -4.67 2.52
N ARG A 427 12.41 -3.54 2.77
CA ARG A 427 12.96 -2.35 3.43
C ARG A 427 12.65 -2.40 4.92
N LEU A 428 13.69 -2.61 5.73
CA LEU A 428 13.62 -2.73 7.18
C LEU A 428 13.76 -1.35 7.83
N PRO A 429 12.72 -0.83 8.51
CA PRO A 429 12.78 0.46 9.20
C PRO A 429 13.42 0.35 10.58
N THR A 430 14.36 1.26 10.88
CA THR A 430 14.84 1.53 12.23
C THR A 430 14.71 3.01 12.54
N CYS A 431 13.75 3.33 13.40
CA CYS A 431 13.36 4.69 13.74
C CYS A 431 13.95 5.11 15.09
N GLN A 432 14.42 6.35 15.18
CA GLN A 432 14.93 6.97 16.39
C GLN A 432 14.47 8.43 16.47
N PHE A 433 14.31 8.97 17.67
CA PHE A 433 14.03 10.41 17.79
C PHE A 433 15.12 11.26 17.13
N LEU A 434 14.71 12.33 16.45
CA LEU A 434 15.62 13.30 15.84
C LEU A 434 16.59 13.84 16.89
N SER A 435 17.88 13.83 16.57
CA SER A 435 18.87 14.43 17.46
C SER A 435 18.70 15.95 17.50
N ALA A 436 18.95 16.57 18.66
CA ALA A 436 18.85 18.04 18.82
C ALA A 436 19.78 18.87 17.88
N LYS A 437 20.65 18.23 17.11
CA LYS A 437 21.50 18.87 16.08
C LYS A 437 20.88 18.89 14.69
N GLN A 438 19.86 18.07 14.42
CA GLN A 438 19.18 18.01 13.12
C GLN A 438 17.93 18.91 13.06
N ALA A 439 17.46 19.41 14.21
CA ALA A 439 16.28 20.27 14.32
C ALA A 439 16.58 21.79 14.25
N SER A 440 17.76 22.21 13.78
CA SER A 440 18.21 23.61 13.77
C SER A 440 18.47 24.18 12.39
#